data_AF-A0A397V771-F1
#
_entry.id   AF-A0A397V771-F1
#
_cell.length_a   1.000
_cell.length_b   1.000
_cell.length_c   1.000
_cell.angle_alpha   90.00
_cell.angle_beta   90.00
_cell.angle_gamma   90.00
#
_symmetry.space_group_name_H-M   'P 1'
#
loop_
_entity.id
_entity.type
_entity.pdbx_description
1 polymer ?
#
loop_
_entity_poly.entity_id
_entity_poly.type
_entity_poly.pdbx_seq_one_letter_code
_entity_poly.pdbx_strand_id
1 'polypeptide(L)'
;MSKEMIIENEIFDYGLLINKSGIHFADNSAIGFETKLEFIEFDNITRRSKVKVVYSTEPKDTFLLKDDIDPLAIDSKYYDWISGIDKNLTDKKKKDDKLQTSPVYLAILCPEAEIIFENEKIKPSEKFEISVKEALNHSNPYRKLIEIFENYGYFFPRRITFGHKLYRICNLIVKNNLPRQDTKWIDFNNSIEFNIILNDWNSLVRSESDFDTSYLTSSMVMIF
;
A
#
# COMPACT_ATOMS: atom_id res chain seq x y z
N MET A 1 1.18 -23.10 4.78
CA MET A 1 1.50 -23.06 3.33
C MET A 1 3.01 -23.16 3.21
N SER A 2 3.60 -24.07 2.42
CA SER A 2 5.06 -24.22 2.36
C SER A 2 5.68 -23.08 1.53
N LYS A 3 6.91 -22.66 1.87
CA LYS A 3 7.66 -21.58 1.18
C LYS A 3 7.73 -21.79 -0.35
N GLU A 4 7.84 -23.04 -0.78
CA GLU A 4 7.93 -23.42 -2.20
C GLU A 4 6.63 -23.15 -2.96
N MET A 5 5.47 -23.27 -2.28
CA MET A 5 4.15 -23.07 -2.89
C MET A 5 3.80 -21.60 -3.14
N ILE A 6 4.43 -20.67 -2.40
CA ILE A 6 4.32 -19.21 -2.59
C ILE A 6 5.19 -18.76 -3.78
N ILE A 7 6.37 -19.37 -3.95
CA ILE A 7 7.34 -18.98 -4.99
C ILE A 7 6.91 -19.39 -6.39
N GLU A 8 6.26 -20.55 -6.55
CA GLU A 8 5.92 -21.08 -7.87
C GLU A 8 4.70 -20.40 -8.53
N ASN A 9 3.92 -19.60 -7.80
CA ASN A 9 2.69 -18.99 -8.29
C ASN A 9 2.63 -17.45 -8.18
N GLU A 10 3.68 -16.79 -7.67
CA GLU A 10 3.63 -15.34 -7.41
C GLU A 10 4.41 -14.49 -8.42
N ILE A 11 3.79 -13.36 -8.75
CA ILE A 11 4.04 -12.47 -9.88
C ILE A 11 5.06 -11.39 -9.48
N PHE A 12 6.21 -11.79 -8.90
CA PHE A 12 7.16 -10.85 -8.31
C PHE A 12 7.98 -10.06 -9.32
N ASP A 13 8.01 -10.50 -10.56
CA ASP A 13 8.75 -9.90 -11.66
C ASP A 13 7.94 -8.84 -12.44
N TYR A 14 6.72 -8.54 -12.00
CA TYR A 14 5.81 -7.61 -12.66
C TYR A 14 5.76 -6.30 -11.87
N GLY A 15 5.64 -5.19 -12.61
CA GLY A 15 5.38 -3.90 -12.00
C GLY A 15 3.94 -3.78 -11.51
N LEU A 16 3.68 -2.73 -10.73
CA LEU A 16 2.38 -2.35 -10.22
C LEU A 16 1.76 -1.26 -11.10
N LEU A 17 0.53 -1.50 -11.53
CA LEU A 17 -0.34 -0.51 -12.13
C LEU A 17 -1.18 0.14 -11.04
N ILE A 18 -1.17 1.47 -11.01
CA ILE A 18 -1.99 2.28 -10.12
C ILE A 18 -2.95 3.07 -10.98
N ASN A 19 -4.25 2.83 -10.80
CA ASN A 19 -5.28 3.55 -11.53
C ASN A 19 -6.57 3.64 -10.70
N LYS A 20 -7.65 4.16 -11.30
CA LYS A 20 -8.94 4.37 -10.63
C LYS A 20 -9.60 3.08 -10.11
N SER A 21 -9.18 1.90 -10.59
CA SER A 21 -9.70 0.61 -10.12
C SER A 21 -8.93 0.03 -8.93
N GLY A 22 -7.85 0.68 -8.49
CA GLY A 22 -6.99 0.19 -7.40
C GLY A 22 -5.58 -0.09 -7.88
N ILE A 23 -4.86 -0.92 -7.12
CA ILE A 23 -3.50 -1.34 -7.42
C ILE A 23 -3.50 -2.82 -7.78
N HIS A 24 -2.85 -3.17 -8.89
CA HIS A 24 -2.74 -4.54 -9.38
C HIS A 24 -1.42 -4.74 -10.11
N PHE A 25 -1.01 -5.99 -10.27
CA PHE A 25 0.12 -6.33 -11.12
C PHE A 25 -0.19 -5.99 -12.58
N ALA A 26 0.85 -5.58 -13.30
CA ALA A 26 0.80 -5.41 -14.73
C ALA A 26 0.59 -6.75 -15.46
N ASP A 27 0.31 -6.68 -16.77
CA ASP A 27 0.15 -7.88 -17.60
C ASP A 27 1.49 -8.46 -18.05
N ASN A 28 2.59 -7.71 -17.94
CA ASN A 28 3.91 -8.12 -18.38
C ASN A 28 4.97 -7.98 -17.30
N SER A 29 5.86 -8.98 -17.25
CA SER A 29 7.06 -8.99 -16.44
C SER A 29 8.01 -7.85 -16.84
N ALA A 30 8.22 -6.92 -15.91
CA ALA A 30 9.05 -5.74 -16.10
C ALA A 30 10.52 -6.00 -15.78
N ILE A 31 10.80 -6.99 -14.93
CA ILE A 31 12.14 -7.27 -14.44
C ILE A 31 12.51 -8.74 -14.59
N GLY A 32 13.81 -9.01 -14.53
CA GLY A 32 14.36 -10.34 -14.32
C GLY A 32 15.23 -10.35 -13.07
N PHE A 33 15.27 -11.50 -12.40
CA PHE A 33 16.16 -11.72 -11.26
C PHE A 33 17.46 -12.36 -11.71
N GLU A 34 18.60 -11.78 -11.32
CA GLU A 34 19.90 -12.37 -11.62
C GLU A 34 20.24 -13.54 -10.70
N THR A 35 19.63 -13.53 -9.51
CA THR A 35 19.77 -14.56 -8.49
C THR A 35 18.39 -14.95 -7.96
N LYS A 36 18.29 -16.12 -7.32
CA LYS A 36 17.04 -16.55 -6.70
C LYS A 36 16.65 -15.55 -5.61
N LEU A 37 15.38 -15.16 -5.58
CA LEU A 37 14.83 -14.31 -4.52
C LEU A 37 15.07 -14.93 -3.15
N GLU A 38 15.59 -14.13 -2.23
CA GLU A 38 15.83 -14.51 -0.86
C GLU A 38 14.62 -14.13 -0.01
N PHE A 39 14.05 -15.13 0.66
CA PHE A 39 13.02 -14.93 1.68
C PHE A 39 13.68 -14.87 3.03
N ILE A 40 13.59 -13.70 3.65
CA ILE A 40 14.14 -13.45 4.97
C ILE A 40 13.03 -13.76 5.97
N GLU A 41 13.13 -14.89 6.67
CA GLU A 41 12.25 -15.15 7.80
C GLU A 41 12.57 -14.20 8.94
N PHE A 42 11.51 -13.66 9.53
CA PHE A 42 11.65 -12.81 10.68
C PHE A 42 12.00 -13.61 11.93
N ASP A 43 12.90 -13.07 12.74
CA ASP A 43 13.19 -13.61 14.05
C ASP A 43 11.99 -13.44 15.00
N ASN A 44 12.07 -14.04 16.19
CA ASN A 44 11.00 -13.96 17.19
C ASN A 44 10.67 -12.53 17.63
N ILE A 45 11.57 -11.56 17.43
CA ILE A 45 11.35 -10.16 17.79
C ILE A 45 10.60 -9.45 16.66
N THR A 46 11.00 -9.69 15.42
CA THR A 46 10.48 -9.05 14.22
C THR A 46 9.11 -9.61 13.84
N ARG A 47 8.87 -10.91 14.13
CA ARG A 47 7.56 -11.59 13.98
C ARG A 47 6.51 -11.13 14.98
N ARG A 48 6.89 -10.37 16.02
CA ARG A 48 5.90 -9.87 16.97
C ARG A 48 4.88 -9.04 16.22
N SER A 49 3.61 -9.25 16.57
CA SER A 49 2.53 -8.45 16.04
C SER A 49 2.82 -6.96 16.30
N LYS A 50 2.59 -6.13 15.30
CA LYS A 50 2.77 -4.69 15.34
C LYS A 50 1.43 -4.03 15.13
N VAL A 51 1.18 -2.91 15.82
CA VAL A 51 -0.04 -2.12 15.65
C VAL A 51 0.33 -0.74 15.12
N LYS A 52 -0.49 -0.24 14.20
CA LYS A 52 -0.40 1.14 13.69
C LYS A 52 -1.80 1.72 13.60
N VAL A 53 -1.96 2.93 14.11
CA VAL A 53 -3.13 3.77 13.83
C VAL A 53 -2.68 4.89 12.90
N VAL A 54 -3.23 4.92 11.69
CA VAL A 54 -2.95 5.98 10.73
C VAL A 54 -4.15 6.90 10.67
N TYR A 55 -3.90 8.16 10.98
CA TYR A 55 -4.85 9.24 10.81
C TYR A 55 -4.64 9.83 9.42
N SER A 56 -5.47 9.43 8.47
CA SER A 56 -5.36 9.90 7.10
C SER A 56 -6.33 11.06 6.89
N THR A 57 -5.79 12.25 6.71
CA THR A 57 -6.58 13.39 6.19
C THR A 57 -6.60 13.42 4.67
N GLU A 58 -5.72 12.66 4.03
CA GLU A 58 -5.49 12.72 2.60
C GLU A 58 -6.07 11.49 1.89
N PRO A 59 -6.99 11.68 0.94
CA PRO A 59 -7.60 10.60 0.17
C PRO A 59 -6.58 9.57 -0.38
N LYS A 60 -5.41 10.04 -0.84
CA LYS A 60 -4.31 9.20 -1.37
C LYS A 60 -3.81 8.14 -0.37
N ASP A 61 -3.72 8.47 0.92
CA ASP A 61 -3.19 7.54 1.92
C ASP A 61 -4.20 6.44 2.17
N THR A 62 -5.50 6.77 2.13
CA THR A 62 -6.57 5.77 2.22
C THR A 62 -6.61 4.85 1.01
N PHE A 63 -6.37 5.40 -0.18
CA PHE A 63 -6.22 4.61 -1.40
C PHE A 63 -5.07 3.59 -1.24
N LEU A 64 -3.86 4.04 -0.88
CA LEU A 64 -2.71 3.16 -0.68
C LEU A 64 -2.93 2.10 0.42
N LEU A 65 -3.51 2.50 1.56
CA LEU A 65 -3.74 1.60 2.69
C LEU A 65 -4.76 0.49 2.40
N LYS A 66 -5.74 0.73 1.51
CA LYS A 66 -6.70 -0.29 1.05
C LYS A 66 -6.06 -1.36 0.19
N ASP A 67 -5.06 -0.96 -0.59
CA ASP A 67 -4.28 -1.83 -1.46
C ASP A 67 -3.01 -2.34 -0.77
N ASP A 68 -3.00 -2.33 0.57
CA ASP A 68 -1.93 -2.88 1.41
C ASP A 68 -0.53 -2.24 1.22
N ILE A 69 -0.48 -1.00 0.71
CA ILE A 69 0.75 -0.22 0.55
C ILE A 69 0.92 0.77 1.71
N ASP A 70 2.10 0.83 2.32
CA ASP A 70 2.40 1.88 3.30
C ASP A 70 2.50 3.24 2.57
N PRO A 71 1.71 4.27 2.93
CA PRO A 71 1.81 5.59 2.31
C PRO A 71 3.21 6.22 2.38
N LEU A 72 4.03 5.80 3.34
CA LEU A 72 5.43 6.25 3.49
C LEU A 72 6.40 5.52 2.55
N ALA A 73 5.97 4.42 1.90
CA ALA A 73 6.79 3.69 0.93
C ALA A 73 6.90 4.43 -0.42
N ILE A 74 6.00 5.39 -0.68
CA ILE A 74 5.97 6.15 -1.93
C ILE A 74 6.81 7.43 -1.80
N ASP A 75 7.70 7.66 -2.76
CA ASP A 75 8.45 8.91 -2.87
C ASP A 75 7.50 10.09 -3.11
N SER A 76 7.70 11.18 -2.37
CA SER A 76 6.82 12.35 -2.38
C SER A 76 6.65 12.98 -3.75
N LYS A 77 7.62 12.82 -4.67
CA LYS A 77 7.50 13.30 -6.05
C LYS A 77 6.37 12.64 -6.84
N TYR A 78 5.87 11.48 -6.41
CA TYR A 78 4.76 10.79 -7.05
C TYR A 78 3.40 11.10 -6.39
N TYR A 79 3.37 11.88 -5.31
CA TYR A 79 2.11 12.16 -4.58
C TYR A 79 1.08 12.88 -5.44
N ASP A 80 1.49 13.83 -6.28
CA ASP A 80 0.57 14.57 -7.16
C ASP A 80 -0.09 13.65 -8.19
N TRP A 81 0.69 12.71 -8.73
CA TRP A 81 0.20 11.74 -9.71
C TRP A 81 -0.83 10.78 -9.07
N ILE A 82 -0.52 10.21 -7.90
CA ILE A 82 -1.45 9.34 -7.16
C ILE A 82 -2.69 10.12 -6.72
N SER A 83 -2.53 11.34 -6.24
CA SER A 83 -3.65 12.19 -5.82
C SER A 83 -4.56 12.58 -6.99
N GLY A 84 -4.00 12.73 -8.20
CA GLY A 84 -4.77 12.98 -9.42
C GLY A 84 -5.67 11.80 -9.82
N ILE A 85 -5.25 10.57 -9.54
CA ILE A 85 -6.06 9.36 -9.76
C ILE A 85 -7.28 9.35 -8.82
N ASP A 86 -7.08 9.77 -7.58
CA ASP A 86 -8.10 9.74 -6.52
C ASP A 86 -9.09 10.93 -6.55
N LYS A 87 -8.66 12.12 -6.99
CA LYS A 87 -9.56 13.27 -7.21
C LYS A 87 -10.69 12.92 -8.21
N ASN A 88 -10.37 12.16 -9.25
CA ASN A 88 -11.35 11.67 -10.22
C ASN A 88 -12.35 10.64 -9.63
N LEU A 89 -12.03 10.00 -8.50
CA LEU A 89 -12.94 9.13 -7.75
C LEU A 89 -13.86 9.93 -6.81
N THR A 90 -13.41 11.08 -6.31
CA THR A 90 -14.10 11.91 -5.32
C THR A 90 -14.97 13.02 -5.92
N ASP A 91 -14.75 13.40 -7.19
CA ASP A 91 -15.54 14.42 -7.92
C ASP A 91 -17.04 14.09 -8.12
N LYS A 92 -17.51 12.90 -7.69
CA LYS A 92 -18.94 12.57 -7.66
C LYS A 92 -19.68 12.99 -6.38
N LYS A 93 -19.01 13.48 -5.33
CA LYS A 93 -19.69 14.02 -4.15
C LYS A 93 -19.88 15.54 -4.26
N LYS A 94 -21.07 15.89 -4.74
CA LYS A 94 -21.61 17.26 -4.85
C LYS A 94 -21.36 18.13 -3.61
N LYS A 95 -21.11 19.42 -3.89
CA LYS A 95 -21.24 20.58 -3.00
C LYS A 95 -22.64 20.65 -2.37
N ASP A 96 -22.85 19.94 -1.28
CA ASP A 96 -23.79 20.34 -0.24
C ASP A 96 -22.96 20.39 1.06
N ASP A 97 -23.30 21.27 1.99
CA ASP A 97 -22.62 21.55 3.28
C ASP A 97 -22.47 20.31 4.21
N LYS A 98 -21.82 19.26 3.72
CA LYS A 98 -21.61 18.00 4.41
C LYS A 98 -20.29 18.08 5.14
N LEU A 99 -20.41 18.12 6.46
CA LEU A 99 -19.48 17.57 7.45
C LEU A 99 -18.32 16.80 6.79
N GLN A 100 -17.12 17.36 6.91
CA GLN A 100 -15.91 16.80 6.32
C GLN A 100 -15.63 15.44 6.97
N THR A 101 -15.65 14.37 6.16
CA THR A 101 -15.30 13.04 6.67
C THR A 101 -13.82 12.78 6.50
N SER A 102 -13.12 12.39 7.56
CA SER A 102 -11.72 11.96 7.50
C SER A 102 -11.59 10.46 7.78
N PRO A 103 -10.90 9.72 6.90
CA PRO A 103 -10.64 8.30 7.13
C PRO A 103 -9.62 8.07 8.26
N VAL A 104 -9.97 7.20 9.20
CA VAL A 104 -9.05 6.68 10.22
C VAL A 104 -8.83 5.21 9.93
N TYR A 105 -7.56 4.82 9.86
CA TYR A 105 -7.12 3.47 9.58
C TYR A 105 -6.48 2.88 10.84
N LEU A 106 -6.96 1.73 11.28
CA LEU A 106 -6.33 0.92 12.31
C LEU A 106 -5.86 -0.37 11.67
N ALA A 107 -4.61 -0.76 11.91
CA ALA A 107 -4.10 -2.06 11.52
C ALA A 107 -3.27 -2.73 12.59
N ILE A 108 -3.40 -4.06 12.63
CA ILE A 108 -2.56 -4.99 13.35
C ILE A 108 -1.90 -5.87 12.30
N LEU A 109 -0.58 -5.82 12.23
CA LEU A 109 0.24 -6.61 11.35
C LEU A 109 0.90 -7.73 12.15
N CYS A 110 0.80 -8.97 11.68
CA CYS A 110 1.52 -10.13 12.20
C CYS A 110 2.47 -10.60 11.10
N PRO A 111 3.68 -10.00 11.03
CA PRO A 111 4.59 -10.27 9.94
C PRO A 111 5.35 -11.58 10.16
N GLU A 112 5.69 -12.29 9.09
CA GLU A 112 6.35 -13.60 9.17
C GLU A 112 7.67 -13.66 8.41
N ALA A 113 7.72 -13.02 7.25
CA ALA A 113 8.90 -12.98 6.41
C ALA A 113 8.85 -11.73 5.51
N GLU A 114 9.96 -11.43 4.86
CA GLU A 114 10.01 -10.44 3.79
C GLU A 114 10.85 -10.90 2.60
N ILE A 115 10.58 -10.31 1.45
CA ILE A 115 11.49 -10.27 0.31
C ILE A 115 12.01 -8.83 0.20
N ILE A 116 13.30 -8.69 -0.05
CA ILE A 116 13.92 -7.40 -0.38
C ILE A 116 14.49 -7.51 -1.79
N PHE A 117 14.04 -6.61 -2.66
CA PHE A 117 14.57 -6.44 -4.00
C PHE A 117 15.69 -5.40 -3.94
N GLU A 118 16.92 -5.88 -3.89
CA GLU A 118 18.09 -5.02 -3.99
C GLU A 118 18.28 -4.59 -5.45
N ASN A 119 18.52 -3.30 -5.68
CA ASN A 119 18.68 -2.74 -7.03
C ASN A 119 19.76 -3.44 -7.86
N GLU A 120 20.78 -4.00 -7.21
CA GLU A 120 21.89 -4.72 -7.84
C GLU A 120 21.51 -6.14 -8.29
N LYS A 121 20.40 -6.70 -7.77
CA LYS A 121 19.93 -8.07 -8.02
C LYS A 121 18.76 -8.14 -9.00
N ILE A 122 18.20 -6.98 -9.37
CA ILE A 122 17.12 -6.84 -10.35
C ILE A 122 17.65 -6.15 -11.59
N LYS A 123 17.22 -6.61 -12.75
CA LYS A 123 17.43 -5.92 -14.03
C LYS A 123 16.12 -5.84 -14.79
N PRO A 124 15.96 -4.88 -15.71
CA PRO A 124 14.79 -4.88 -16.56
C PRO A 124 14.75 -6.16 -17.41
N SER A 125 13.56 -6.66 -17.70
CA SER A 125 13.41 -7.82 -18.57
C SER A 125 13.85 -7.46 -20.00
N GLU A 126 14.38 -8.43 -20.76
CA GLU A 126 14.82 -8.18 -22.14
C GLU A 126 13.70 -7.56 -22.99
N LYS A 127 12.47 -8.05 -22.81
CA LYS A 127 11.28 -7.51 -23.49
C LYS A 127 11.01 -6.06 -23.10
N PHE A 128 11.13 -5.72 -21.82
CA PHE A 128 10.95 -4.35 -21.35
C PHE A 128 12.03 -3.43 -21.95
N GLU A 129 13.30 -3.85 -21.92
CA GLU A 129 14.39 -3.06 -22.50
C GLU A 129 14.22 -2.81 -24.00
N ILE A 130 13.85 -3.84 -24.76
CA ILE A 130 13.58 -3.71 -26.20
C ILE A 130 12.44 -2.73 -26.44
N SER A 131 11.34 -2.88 -25.69
CA SER A 131 10.18 -1.99 -25.81
C SER A 131 10.57 -0.53 -25.53
N VAL A 132 11.35 -0.28 -24.47
CA VAL A 132 11.84 1.08 -24.14
C VAL A 132 12.72 1.63 -25.26
N LYS A 133 13.66 0.83 -25.80
CA LYS A 133 14.52 1.25 -26.92
C LYS A 133 13.70 1.59 -28.16
N GLU A 134 12.67 0.82 -28.48
CA GLU A 134 11.76 1.08 -29.60
C GLU A 134 10.93 2.35 -29.37
N ALA A 135 10.41 2.55 -28.17
CA ALA A 135 9.66 3.76 -27.81
C ALA A 135 10.52 5.02 -27.92
N LEU A 136 11.77 4.98 -27.46
CA LEU A 136 12.68 6.11 -27.53
C LEU A 136 13.03 6.51 -28.99
N ASN A 137 13.02 5.55 -29.91
CA ASN A 137 13.26 5.78 -31.33
C ASN A 137 11.99 6.14 -32.14
N HIS A 138 10.82 6.14 -31.49
CA HIS A 138 9.55 6.45 -32.15
C HIS A 138 9.43 7.95 -32.46
N SER A 139 8.62 8.31 -33.46
CA SER A 139 8.35 9.72 -33.81
C SER A 139 7.64 10.52 -32.71
N ASN A 140 7.06 9.81 -31.74
CA ASN A 140 6.48 10.34 -30.52
C ASN A 140 6.89 9.46 -29.32
N PRO A 141 8.08 9.69 -28.74
CA PRO A 141 8.60 8.85 -27.67
C PRO A 141 7.77 8.92 -26.39
N TYR A 142 7.28 10.11 -26.04
CA TYR A 142 6.51 10.34 -24.83
C TYR A 142 5.27 9.44 -24.76
N ARG A 143 4.46 9.42 -25.82
CA ARG A 143 3.26 8.58 -25.88
C ARG A 143 3.61 7.09 -25.79
N LYS A 144 4.67 6.67 -26.48
CA LYS A 144 5.10 5.26 -26.47
C LYS A 144 5.65 4.81 -25.12
N LEU A 145 6.33 5.67 -24.39
CA LEU A 145 6.76 5.37 -23.03
C LEU A 145 5.56 5.23 -22.07
N ILE A 146 4.54 6.08 -22.20
CA ILE A 146 3.30 5.91 -21.41
C ILE A 146 2.65 4.55 -21.71
N GLU A 147 2.49 4.20 -22.99
CA GLU A 147 1.93 2.90 -23.40
C GLU A 147 2.76 1.72 -22.82
N ILE A 148 4.07 1.85 -22.69
CA ILE A 148 4.92 0.83 -22.04
C ILE A 148 4.62 0.73 -20.55
N PHE A 149 4.61 1.84 -19.82
CA PHE A 149 4.36 1.81 -18.38
C PHE A 149 2.93 1.37 -18.03
N GLU A 150 1.96 1.60 -18.93
CA GLU A 150 0.60 1.02 -18.81
C GLU A 150 0.57 -0.51 -18.94
N ASN A 151 1.56 -1.11 -19.61
CA ASN A 151 1.63 -2.56 -19.84
C ASN A 151 2.58 -3.30 -18.89
N TYR A 152 3.58 -2.61 -18.33
CA TYR A 152 4.62 -3.17 -17.48
C TYR A 152 4.55 -2.70 -16.03
N GLY A 153 3.72 -1.69 -15.73
CA GLY A 153 3.60 -1.10 -14.39
C GLY A 153 4.40 0.19 -14.24
N TYR A 154 3.93 1.07 -13.37
CA TYR A 154 4.58 2.35 -13.05
C TYR A 154 5.56 2.24 -11.87
N PHE A 155 5.31 1.27 -10.98
CA PHE A 155 6.11 1.05 -9.78
C PHE A 155 6.60 -0.37 -9.72
N PHE A 156 7.68 -0.58 -9.00
CA PHE A 156 8.16 -1.91 -8.67
C PHE A 156 8.40 -1.96 -7.15
N PRO A 157 7.86 -2.97 -6.45
CA PRO A 157 8.03 -3.06 -5.01
C PRO A 157 9.50 -3.32 -4.67
N ARG A 158 10.04 -2.56 -3.72
CA ARG A 158 11.42 -2.76 -3.24
C ARG A 158 11.48 -3.75 -2.08
N ARG A 159 10.39 -3.88 -1.33
CA ARG A 159 10.23 -4.79 -0.22
C ARG A 159 8.82 -5.34 -0.26
N ILE A 160 8.66 -6.62 0.07
CA ILE A 160 7.35 -7.22 0.29
C ILE A 160 7.37 -7.90 1.64
N THR A 161 6.45 -7.56 2.54
CA THR A 161 6.28 -8.26 3.82
C THR A 161 5.11 -9.23 3.75
N PHE A 162 5.38 -10.48 4.13
CA PHE A 162 4.40 -11.54 4.19
C PHE A 162 3.88 -11.71 5.62
N GLY A 163 2.59 -12.02 5.74
CA GLY A 163 2.00 -12.43 6.99
C GLY A 163 0.49 -12.19 7.01
N HIS A 164 -0.01 -11.83 8.18
CA HIS A 164 -1.42 -11.54 8.38
C HIS A 164 -1.62 -10.07 8.75
N LYS A 165 -2.67 -9.45 8.21
CA LYS A 165 -3.07 -8.10 8.60
C LYS A 165 -4.55 -8.10 8.95
N LEU A 166 -4.86 -7.62 10.14
CA LEU A 166 -6.21 -7.22 10.50
C LEU A 166 -6.28 -5.71 10.40
N TYR A 167 -7.18 -5.16 9.61
CA TYR A 167 -7.33 -3.73 9.50
C TYR A 167 -8.77 -3.27 9.42
N ARG A 168 -8.98 -1.99 9.71
CA ARG A 168 -10.27 -1.31 9.58
C ARG A 168 -10.06 0.12 9.14
N ILE A 169 -10.92 0.56 8.21
CA ILE A 169 -11.04 1.95 7.82
C ILE A 169 -12.40 2.47 8.30
N CYS A 170 -12.39 3.55 9.07
CA CYS A 170 -13.59 4.27 9.51
C CYS A 170 -13.58 5.68 8.93
N ASN A 171 -14.70 6.16 8.40
CA ASN A 171 -14.84 7.56 8.01
C ASN A 171 -15.45 8.34 9.17
N LEU A 172 -14.62 9.07 9.91
CA LEU A 172 -15.07 9.92 11.01
C LEU A 172 -15.60 11.24 10.47
N ILE A 173 -16.67 11.76 11.08
CA ILE A 173 -17.26 13.05 10.77
C ILE A 173 -16.53 14.12 11.59
N VAL A 174 -15.41 14.58 11.05
CA VAL A 174 -14.51 15.45 11.77
C VAL A 174 -15.07 16.88 11.80
N LYS A 175 -15.40 17.38 13.00
CA LYS A 175 -15.84 18.77 13.19
C LYS A 175 -14.71 19.79 13.05
N ASN A 176 -13.45 19.39 13.27
CA ASN A 176 -12.24 20.22 13.17
C ASN A 176 -11.10 19.41 12.55
N ASN A 177 -10.44 19.91 11.49
CA ASN A 177 -9.29 19.24 10.84
C ASN A 177 -8.32 18.62 11.86
N LEU A 178 -8.36 17.29 12.01
CA LEU A 178 -7.36 16.56 12.79
C LEU A 178 -6.05 16.60 12.01
N PRO A 179 -4.92 17.01 12.59
CA PRO A 179 -3.64 16.94 11.90
C PRO A 179 -3.33 15.48 11.54
N ARG A 180 -2.74 15.25 10.37
CA ARG A 180 -2.17 13.94 10.04
C ARG A 180 -1.21 13.53 11.15
N GLN A 181 -1.49 12.39 11.76
CA GLN A 181 -0.64 11.80 12.78
C GLN A 181 -0.27 10.40 12.30
N ASP A 182 0.92 10.26 11.74
CA ASP A 182 1.44 8.94 11.42
C ASP A 182 1.98 8.35 12.71
N THR A 183 1.26 7.41 13.31
CA THR A 183 1.85 6.62 14.40
C THR A 183 2.86 5.65 13.81
N LYS A 184 3.96 5.43 14.54
CA LYS A 184 4.94 4.39 14.20
C LYS A 184 4.31 3.02 14.50
N TRP A 185 4.74 1.99 13.78
CA TRP A 185 4.44 0.62 14.16
C TRP A 185 4.97 0.34 15.57
N ILE A 186 4.08 -0.07 16.47
CA ILE A 186 4.35 -0.35 17.87
C ILE A 186 4.25 -1.86 18.11
N ASP A 187 5.11 -2.44 18.94
CA ASP A 187 5.01 -3.85 19.35
C ASP A 187 3.68 -4.06 20.10
N PHE A 188 2.84 -4.97 19.60
CA PHE A 188 1.55 -5.31 20.21
C PHE A 188 1.71 -5.77 21.67
N ASN A 189 2.85 -6.38 22.00
CA ASN A 189 3.13 -6.85 23.35
C ASN A 189 3.56 -5.73 24.30
N ASN A 190 3.85 -4.53 23.79
CA ASN A 190 4.05 -3.35 24.63
C ASN A 190 2.69 -2.84 25.11
N SER A 191 2.23 -3.38 26.24
CA SER A 191 0.91 -3.09 26.79
C SER A 191 0.66 -1.60 27.04
N ILE A 192 1.71 -0.81 27.33
CA ILE A 192 1.56 0.63 27.59
C ILE A 192 1.23 1.35 26.27
N GLU A 193 2.07 1.19 25.25
CA GLU A 193 1.88 1.85 23.97
C GLU A 193 0.64 1.33 23.23
N PHE A 194 0.34 0.03 23.35
CA PHE A 194 -0.89 -0.55 22.82
C PHE A 194 -2.15 0.03 23.47
N ASN A 195 -2.16 0.19 24.81
CA ASN A 195 -3.30 0.80 25.50
C ASN A 195 -3.47 2.27 25.12
N ILE A 196 -2.38 3.01 24.87
CA ILE A 196 -2.45 4.39 24.35
C ILE A 196 -3.17 4.38 22.99
N ILE A 197 -2.71 3.54 22.05
CA ILE A 197 -3.35 3.37 20.74
C ILE A 197 -4.85 3.03 20.85
N LEU A 198 -5.19 2.05 21.68
CA LEU A 198 -6.58 1.63 21.84
C LEU A 198 -7.45 2.72 22.48
N ASN A 199 -6.91 3.46 23.44
CA ASN A 199 -7.62 4.56 24.07
C ASN A 199 -7.85 5.70 23.09
N ASP A 200 -6.84 6.04 22.28
CA ASP A 200 -6.96 7.02 21.21
C ASP A 200 -8.06 6.60 20.21
N TRP A 201 -8.00 5.36 19.71
CA TRP A 201 -9.03 4.78 18.85
C TRP A 201 -10.43 4.84 19.49
N ASN A 202 -10.56 4.37 20.73
CA ASN A 202 -11.84 4.33 21.43
C ASN A 202 -12.40 5.74 21.67
N SER A 203 -11.55 6.72 21.97
CA SER A 203 -11.99 8.11 22.18
C SER A 203 -12.63 8.68 20.93
N LEU A 204 -12.07 8.37 19.76
CA LEU A 204 -12.54 8.84 18.45
C LEU A 204 -13.82 8.14 18.02
N VAL A 205 -13.87 6.83 18.21
CA VAL A 205 -15.05 6.03 17.91
C VAL A 205 -16.23 6.42 18.80
N ARG A 206 -15.98 6.73 20.08
CA ARG A 206 -17.04 7.09 21.03
C ARG A 206 -17.49 8.55 20.92
N SER A 207 -16.62 9.46 20.48
CA SER A 207 -16.98 10.87 20.36
C SER A 207 -17.88 11.18 19.16
N GLU A 208 -17.98 10.28 18.17
CA GLU A 208 -18.63 10.57 16.88
C GLU A 208 -19.78 9.64 16.44
N SER A 209 -20.44 8.93 17.37
CA SER A 209 -21.70 8.14 17.20
C SER A 209 -21.61 6.71 16.61
N ASP A 210 -22.57 5.88 17.05
CA ASP A 210 -22.86 4.46 16.77
C ASP A 210 -21.89 3.70 15.85
N PHE A 211 -20.94 3.03 16.50
CA PHE A 211 -19.95 2.18 15.85
C PHE A 211 -20.58 0.85 15.36
N ASP A 212 -20.83 0.75 14.05
CA ASP A 212 -21.25 -0.51 13.45
C ASP A 212 -20.06 -1.50 13.41
N THR A 213 -20.11 -2.57 14.22
CA THR A 213 -19.06 -3.58 14.34
C THR A 213 -19.08 -4.63 13.23
N SER A 214 -20.08 -4.63 12.33
CA SER A 214 -20.25 -5.66 11.29
C SER A 214 -19.25 -5.58 10.12
N TYR A 215 -18.45 -4.53 10.02
CA TYR A 215 -17.54 -4.26 8.89
C TYR A 215 -16.06 -4.62 9.13
N LEU A 216 -15.75 -5.51 10.09
CA LEU A 216 -14.36 -5.98 10.25
C LEU A 216 -13.95 -6.87 9.09
N THR A 217 -12.99 -6.41 8.29
CA THR A 217 -12.39 -7.18 7.18
C THR A 217 -11.10 -7.85 7.64
N SER A 218 -11.00 -9.16 7.41
CA SER A 218 -9.77 -9.93 7.59
C SER A 218 -9.24 -10.32 6.21
N SER A 219 -7.97 -10.03 5.95
CA SER A 219 -7.27 -10.46 4.74
C SER A 219 -5.93 -11.11 5.09
N MET A 220 -5.53 -12.09 4.28
CA MET A 220 -4.14 -12.50 4.19
C MET A 220 -3.44 -11.46 3.31
N VAL A 221 -2.38 -10.83 3.82
CA VAL A 221 -1.85 -9.61 3.21
C VAL A 221 -0.41 -9.78 2.79
N MET A 222 -0.17 -9.37 1.55
CA MET A 222 1.12 -9.14 0.95
C MET A 222 1.34 -7.61 1.02
N ILE A 223 2.18 -7.12 1.93
CA ILE A 223 2.41 -5.67 2.08
C ILE A 223 3.54 -5.25 1.16
N PHE A 224 3.31 -4.25 0.31
CA PHE A 224 4.31 -3.66 -0.60
C PHE A 224 4.91 -2.34 -0.07
#